data_AF-A0A7X9HTI6-F1
#
_entry.id   AF-A0A7X9HTI6-F1
#
_cell.length_a   1.000
_cell.length_b   1.000
_cell.length_c   1.000
_cell.angle_alpha   90.00
_cell.angle_beta   90.00
_cell.angle_gamma   90.00
#
_symmetry.space_group_name_H-M   'P 1'
#
loop_
_entity.id
_entity.type
_entity.pdbx_description
1 polymer ?
#
loop_
_entity_poly.entity_id
_entity_poly.type
_entity_poly.pdbx_seq_one_letter_code
_entity_poly.pdbx_strand_id
1 'polypeptide(L)' 'NCCQPNALMTLQEYLEDYASPDTKTKGELVIANELQHITNEKVLQIAVKNLEEIKKGTRDFRF' A
#
# COMPACT_ATOMS: atom_id res chain seq x y z
N ASN A 1 -14.22 2.96 -5.70
CA ASN A 1 -12.75 3.04 -5.95
C ASN A 1 -12.18 4.44 -5.73
N CYS A 2 -12.39 5.06 -4.56
CA CYS A 2 -11.78 6.35 -4.22
C CYS A 2 -10.94 6.26 -2.93
N CYS A 3 -11.39 5.47 -1.94
CA CYS A 3 -10.73 5.41 -0.63
C CYS A 3 -9.74 4.24 -0.45
N GLN A 4 -9.93 3.14 -1.19
CA GLN A 4 -9.16 1.90 -0.99
C GLN A 4 -7.65 2.05 -1.30
N PRO A 5 -7.22 2.72 -2.40
CA PRO A 5 -5.79 2.88 -2.69
C PRO A 5 -5.07 3.74 -1.66
N ASN A 6 -5.71 4.82 -1.21
CA ASN A 6 -5.14 5.71 -0.20
C ASN A 6 -4.95 5.00 1.15
N ALA A 7 -5.90 4.15 1.56
CA ALA A 7 -5.77 3.36 2.78
C ALA A 7 -4.58 2.39 2.72
N LEU A 8 -4.31 1.76 1.57
CA LEU A 8 -3.18 0.86 1.39
C LEU A 8 -1.83 1.57 1.47
N MET A 9 -1.74 2.79 0.92
CA MET A 9 -0.53 3.60 1.00
C MET A 9 -0.22 4.00 2.45
N THR A 10 -1.21 4.52 3.19
CA THR A 10 -1.03 4.89 4.60
C THR A 10 -0.70 3.69 5.48
N LEU A 11 -1.29 2.52 5.20
CA LEU A 11 -0.91 1.29 5.86
C LEU A 11 0.55 0.94 5.58
N GLN A 12 1.00 0.98 4.33
CA GLN A 12 2.40 0.71 3.98
C GLN A 12 3.37 1.67 4.67
N GLU A 13 3.05 2.97 4.74
CA GLU A 13 3.86 3.96 5.46
C GLU A 13 3.99 3.58 6.94
N TYR A 14 2.87 3.23 7.60
CA TYR A 14 2.90 2.77 8.98
C TYR A 14 3.75 1.51 9.17
N LEU A 15 3.67 0.58 8.23
CA LEU A 15 4.44 -0.67 8.27
C LEU A 15 5.95 -0.46 8.11
N GLU A 16 6.37 0.54 7.35
CA GLU A 16 7.78 0.90 7.20
C GLU A 16 8.34 1.65 8.41
N ASP A 17 7.55 2.57 8.98
CA ASP A 17 8.04 3.48 10.02
C ASP A 17 7.93 2.97 11.45
N TYR A 18 6.89 2.18 11.74
CA TYR A 18 6.48 1.90 13.11
C TYR A 18 6.25 0.42 13.41
N ALA A 19 5.98 -0.41 12.40
CA ALA A 19 5.60 -1.79 12.63
C ALA A 19 6.79 -2.68 13.01
N SER A 20 6.52 -3.64 13.92
CA SER A 20 7.45 -4.72 14.18
C SER A 20 7.62 -5.63 12.95
N PRO A 21 8.71 -6.40 12.81
CA PRO A 21 8.92 -7.29 11.66
C PRO A 21 7.76 -8.28 11.40
N ASP A 22 7.17 -8.82 12.48
CA ASP A 22 6.01 -9.71 12.40
C ASP A 22 4.75 -8.97 11.90
N THR A 23 4.49 -7.78 12.46
CA THR A 23 3.38 -6.92 12.03
C THR A 23 3.53 -6.49 10.57
N LYS A 24 4.76 -6.14 10.15
CA LYS A 24 5.10 -5.78 8.77
C LYS A 24 4.76 -6.91 7.81
N THR A 25 5.23 -8.12 8.09
CA THR A 25 4.94 -9.30 7.27
C THR A 25 3.44 -9.54 7.11
N LYS A 26 2.68 -9.46 8.22
CA LYS A 26 1.22 -9.64 8.18
C LYS A 26 0.52 -8.52 7.43
N GLY A 27 0.96 -7.28 7.60
CA GLY A 27 0.40 -6.12 6.91
C GLY A 27 0.64 -6.16 5.41
N GLU A 28 1.81 -6.61 4.96
CA GLU A 28 2.10 -6.79 3.53
C GLU A 28 1.19 -7.84 2.88
N LEU A 29 0.87 -8.94 3.59
CA LEU A 29 -0.10 -9.93 3.12
C LEU A 29 -1.51 -9.33 2.97
N VAL A 30 -1.94 -8.49 3.91
CA VAL A 30 -3.22 -7.79 3.82
C VAL A 30 -3.24 -6.86 2.61
N ILE A 31 -2.17 -6.08 2.39
CA ILE A 31 -2.06 -5.20 1.23
C ILE A 31 -2.15 -5.99 -0.08
N ALA A 32 -1.43 -7.12 -0.18
CA ALA A 32 -1.44 -7.97 -1.37
C ALA A 32 -2.86 -8.51 -1.68
N ASN A 33 -3.60 -8.95 -0.65
CA ASN A 33 -4.97 -9.43 -0.82
C ASN A 33 -5.92 -8.30 -1.24
N GLU A 34 -5.80 -7.11 -0.66
CA GLU A 34 -6.66 -5.97 -0.98
C GLU A 34 -6.41 -5.42 -2.40
N LEU A 35 -5.18 -5.49 -2.90
CA LEU A 35 -4.86 -5.12 -4.28
C LEU A 35 -5.65 -5.98 -5.28
N GLN A 36 -5.93 -7.25 -4.97
CA GLN A 36 -6.73 -8.13 -5.84
C GLN A 36 -8.20 -7.69 -5.97
N HIS A 37 -8.70 -6.91 -5.00
CA HIS A 37 -10.07 -6.38 -5.03
C HIS A 37 -10.19 -5.10 -5.87
N ILE A 38 -9.07 -4.49 -6.30
CA ILE A 38 -9.09 -3.31 -7.16
C ILE A 38 -9.38 -3.74 -8.60
N THR A 39 -10.64 -3.60 -9.00
CA THR A 39 -11.12 -3.98 -10.34
C THR A 39 -10.67 -3.04 -11.47
N ASN A 40 -10.22 -1.82 -11.13
CA ASN A 40 -9.74 -0.86 -12.13
C ASN A 40 -8.23 -1.01 -12.31
N GLU A 41 -7.82 -1.55 -13.45
CA GLU A 41 -6.42 -1.83 -13.77
C GLU A 41 -5.52 -0.58 -13.68
N LYS A 42 -6.00 0.59 -14.10
CA LYS A 42 -5.20 1.82 -14.00
C LYS A 42 -4.94 2.19 -12.54
N VAL A 43 -5.97 2.08 -11.70
CA VAL A 43 -5.84 2.36 -10.26
C VAL A 43 -4.94 1.34 -9.58
N LEU A 44 -5.07 0.06 -9.94
CA LEU A 44 -4.22 -1.02 -9.44
C LEU A 44 -2.74 -0.75 -9.76
N GLN A 45 -2.42 -0.42 -11.01
CA GLN A 45 -1.04 -0.14 -11.43
C GLN A 45 -0.43 1.05 -10.69
N ILE A 46 -1.20 2.14 -10.50
CA ILE A 46 -0.71 3.30 -9.75
C ILE A 46 -0.52 2.92 -8.28
N ALA A 47 -1.43 2.13 -7.69
CA ALA A 47 -1.32 1.71 -6.30
C ALA A 47 -0.08 0.85 -6.06
N VAL A 48 0.19 -0.13 -6.94
CA VAL A 48 1.40 -0.97 -6.88
C VAL A 48 2.66 -0.11 -6.99
N LYS A 49 2.71 0.81 -7.96
CA LYS A 49 3.85 1.71 -8.14
C LYS A 49 4.10 2.57 -6.89
N ASN A 50 3.05 3.17 -6.33
CA ASN A 50 3.18 4.00 -5.14
C ASN A 50 3.64 3.18 -3.92
N LEU A 51 3.13 1.96 -3.75
CA LEU A 51 3.57 1.05 -2.68
C LEU A 51 5.06 0.70 -2.80
N GLU A 52 5.57 0.45 -4.00
CA GLU A 52 7.00 0.22 -4.22
C GLU A 52 7.85 1.45 -3.90
N GLU A 53 7.39 2.64 -4.28
CA GLU A 53 8.08 3.89 -3.99
C GLU A 53 8.10 4.20 -2.48
N ILE A 54 7.02 3.90 -1.75
CA ILE A 54 6.98 3.98 -0.28
C ILE A 54 8.03 3.07 0.35
N LYS A 55 8.17 1.83 -0.14
CA LYS A 55 9.23 0.90 0.33
C LYS A 55 10.65 1.41 0.04
N LYS A 56 10.84 2.23 -0.99
CA LYS A 56 12.13 2.88 -1.30
C LYS A 56 12.37 4.15 -0.46
N GLY A 57 11.40 4.56 0.36
CA GLY A 57 11.48 5.73 1.23
C GLY A 57 10.89 7.01 0.63
N THR A 58 10.28 6.95 -0.56
CA THR A 58 9.53 8.09 -1.13
C THR A 58 8.21 8.26 -0.37
N ARG A 59 7.86 9.48 0.02
CA ARG A 59 6.65 9.76 0.82
C ARG A 59 5.71 10.75 0.15
N ASP A 60 4.49 10.83 0.67
CA ASP A 60 3.43 11.80 0.32
C ASP A 60 2.69 11.48 -1.00
N PHE A 61 2.25 10.24 -1.14
CA PHE A 61 1.33 9.85 -2.21
C PHE A 61 -0.11 10.16 -1.80
N ARG A 62 -0.87 10.81 -2.69
CA ARG A 62 -2.32 10.99 -2.54
C ARG A 62 -3.00 10.75 -3.89
N PHE A 63 -4.00 9.87 -3.92
CA PHE A 63 -4.96 9.72 -5.01
C PHE A 63 -6.12 10.69 -4.87
#